data_AF-A0A934YQJ1-F1
#
_entry.id   AF-A0A934YQJ1-F1
#
_cell.length_a   1.000
_cell.length_b   1.000
_cell.length_c   1.000
_cell.angle_alpha   90.00
_cell.angle_beta   90.00
_cell.angle_gamma   90.00
#
_symmetry.space_group_name_H-M   'P 1'
#
loop_
_entity.id
_entity.type
_entity.pdbx_description
1 polymer ?
#
loop_
_entity_poly.entity_id
_entity_poly.type
_entity_poly.pdbx_seq_one_letter_code
_entity_poly.pdbx_strand_id
1 'polypeptide(L)'
;MRNREPVLARDLEREVTALNDRRAFGLNFERHVPEAVELPGRPVRKGDKVRVLAPRGKAPKKADEKLWRVVALDRAAGKARLEAVVVDAEGGDQLALAKVEAGPENITAAVDDLVVVAGFRDAIYPGLVSTGKVERGGDKPFHTVINAENYHALETLLFTHRGKVDCIYIDPPYNTGAKDWKYNNDYVEGDDLYRHSKWLAFMERRLLLAKELLNPADSVLIVTIDEKEYLRLGLLLEQVFPGANISMVSSIVTAARTPRRASDRGSANCTHGTTAKQGRARGGSAGVAGERGERCEV
;
A
#
# COMPACT_ATOMS: atom_id res chain seq x y z
N MET A 1 -14.62 -43.14 14.29
CA MET A 1 -13.14 -43.08 14.42
C MET A 1 -12.68 -42.78 15.85
N ARG A 2 -13.23 -41.76 16.54
CA ARG A 2 -12.85 -41.40 17.94
C ARG A 2 -12.81 -42.57 18.94
N ASN A 3 -13.72 -43.54 18.82
CA ASN A 3 -13.78 -44.70 19.73
C ASN A 3 -13.03 -45.95 19.24
N ARG A 4 -12.54 -45.97 17.99
CA ARG A 4 -11.84 -47.14 17.41
C ARG A 4 -10.32 -46.93 17.40
N GLU A 5 -9.87 -45.73 17.08
CA GLU A 5 -8.45 -45.37 17.04
C GLU A 5 -8.26 -43.95 17.59
N PRO A 6 -8.06 -43.81 18.91
CA PRO A 6 -8.05 -42.50 19.56
C PRO A 6 -6.82 -41.66 19.18
N VAL A 7 -5.69 -42.30 18.83
CA VAL A 7 -4.46 -41.62 18.42
C VAL A 7 -4.62 -41.00 17.03
N LEU A 8 -5.06 -41.79 16.04
CA LEU A 8 -5.32 -41.30 14.68
C LEU A 8 -6.39 -40.20 14.66
N ALA A 9 -7.42 -40.32 15.49
CA ALA A 9 -8.45 -39.29 15.61
C ALA A 9 -7.88 -37.95 16.12
N ARG A 10 -6.96 -37.98 17.09
CA ARG A 10 -6.29 -36.80 17.63
C ARG A 10 -5.32 -36.18 16.63
N ASP A 11 -4.59 -36.99 15.87
CA ASP A 11 -3.70 -36.49 14.82
C ASP A 11 -4.49 -35.85 13.66
N LEU A 12 -5.56 -36.50 13.21
CA LEU A 12 -6.49 -35.91 12.23
C LEU A 12 -7.11 -34.61 12.74
N GLU A 13 -7.52 -34.55 14.01
CA GLU A 13 -8.07 -33.33 14.60
C GLU A 13 -7.04 -32.20 14.63
N ARG A 14 -5.77 -32.49 14.96
CA ARG A 14 -4.67 -31.51 14.90
C ARG A 14 -4.46 -30.97 13.48
N GLU A 15 -4.37 -31.85 12.49
CA GLU A 15 -4.18 -31.45 11.09
C GLU A 15 -5.39 -30.70 10.53
N VAL A 16 -6.61 -31.17 10.83
CA VAL A 16 -7.86 -30.54 10.38
C VAL A 16 -8.05 -29.18 11.04
N THR A 17 -7.72 -29.02 12.33
CA THR A 17 -7.77 -27.72 13.00
C THR A 17 -6.76 -26.76 12.39
N ALA A 18 -5.51 -27.20 12.17
CA ALA A 18 -4.50 -26.38 11.50
C ALA A 18 -4.89 -25.98 10.07
N LEU A 19 -5.63 -26.84 9.35
CA LEU A 19 -6.16 -26.55 8.02
C LEU A 19 -7.43 -25.69 8.04
N ASN A 20 -8.28 -25.83 9.06
CA ASN A 20 -9.48 -25.01 9.25
C ASN A 20 -9.14 -23.58 9.63
N ASP A 21 -8.09 -23.37 10.44
CA ASP A 21 -7.60 -22.03 10.78
C ASP A 21 -7.08 -21.28 9.53
N ARG A 22 -6.74 -22.01 8.46
CA ARG A 22 -6.34 -21.45 7.16
C ARG A 22 -7.52 -21.19 6.21
N ARG A 23 -8.75 -21.56 6.57
CA ARG A 23 -9.93 -21.31 5.72
C ARG A 23 -10.38 -19.86 5.86
N ALA A 24 -9.91 -19.02 4.94
CA ALA A 24 -10.49 -17.71 4.73
C ALA A 24 -11.84 -17.85 3.98
N PHE A 25 -12.91 -17.32 4.57
CA PHE A 25 -14.20 -17.16 3.90
C PHE A 25 -14.25 -15.75 3.28
N GLY A 26 -14.75 -15.64 2.05
CA GLY A 26 -14.83 -14.37 1.32
C GLY A 26 -13.81 -14.27 0.17
N LEU A 27 -13.34 -13.05 -0.12
CA LEU A 27 -12.37 -12.80 -1.17
C LEU A 27 -11.01 -13.36 -0.74
N ASN A 28 -10.57 -14.44 -1.40
CA ASN A 28 -9.27 -15.06 -1.13
C ASN A 28 -8.24 -14.66 -2.19
N PHE A 29 -7.11 -14.14 -1.74
CA PHE A 29 -6.00 -13.73 -2.59
C PHE A 29 -4.68 -13.96 -1.84
N GLU A 30 -3.60 -14.16 -2.61
CA GLU A 30 -2.28 -14.35 -2.03
C GLU A 30 -1.82 -13.08 -1.31
N ARG A 31 -1.58 -13.23 0.00
CA ARG A 31 -0.99 -12.20 0.85
C ARG A 31 0.52 -12.17 0.56
N HIS A 32 0.90 -11.62 -0.59
CA HIS A 32 2.30 -11.54 -0.99
C HIS A 32 3.17 -10.78 0.03
N VAL A 33 4.47 -11.11 -0.03
CA VAL A 33 5.53 -10.58 0.83
C VAL A 33 5.36 -9.07 0.98
N PRO A 34 5.34 -8.57 2.21
CA PRO A 34 4.98 -7.20 2.51
C PRO A 34 6.02 -6.18 2.06
N GLU A 35 5.57 -4.93 1.97
CA GLU A 35 6.34 -3.78 1.48
C GLU A 35 7.56 -3.55 2.36
N ALA A 36 8.72 -3.37 1.72
CA ALA A 36 9.91 -2.88 2.37
C ALA A 36 9.94 -1.36 2.21
N VAL A 37 10.07 -0.64 3.33
CA VAL A 37 10.05 0.81 3.34
C VAL A 37 11.48 1.32 3.39
N GLU A 38 11.84 2.12 2.40
CA GLU A 38 13.08 2.89 2.43
C GLU A 38 12.92 4.05 3.41
N LEU A 39 13.94 4.27 4.25
CA LEU A 39 13.99 5.32 5.25
C LEU A 39 15.09 6.34 4.90
N PRO A 40 14.90 7.21 3.89
CA PRO A 40 15.87 8.23 3.52
C PRO A 40 16.21 9.13 4.72
N GLY A 41 17.50 9.44 4.87
CA GLY A 41 17.99 10.32 5.94
C GLY A 41 18.14 9.66 7.31
N ARG A 42 17.69 8.40 7.50
CA ARG A 42 18.03 7.63 8.71
C ARG A 42 19.52 7.28 8.67
N PRO A 43 20.32 7.64 9.69
CA PRO A 43 21.74 7.32 9.70
C PRO A 43 21.93 5.80 9.79
N VAL A 44 22.81 5.29 8.93
CA VAL A 44 23.13 3.86 8.84
C VAL A 44 23.89 3.39 10.09
N ARG A 45 23.47 2.24 10.65
CA ARG A 45 24.07 1.58 11.82
C ARG A 45 24.45 0.15 11.49
N LYS A 46 25.39 -0.41 12.27
CA LYS A 46 25.74 -1.82 12.19
C LYS A 46 24.50 -2.66 12.52
N GLY A 47 24.22 -3.67 11.69
CA GLY A 47 23.05 -4.53 11.78
C GLY A 47 21.85 -4.05 10.98
N ASP A 48 21.84 -2.80 10.49
CA ASP A 48 20.73 -2.31 9.66
C ASP A 48 20.68 -3.07 8.32
N LYS A 49 19.46 -3.22 7.82
CA LYS A 49 19.20 -3.64 6.44
C LYS A 49 19.24 -2.40 5.54
N VAL A 50 19.90 -2.50 4.39
CA VAL A 50 20.13 -1.39 3.48
C VAL A 50 20.02 -1.82 2.02
N ARG A 51 19.74 -0.85 1.14
CA ARG A 51 19.93 -0.95 -0.31
C ARG A 51 21.04 0.00 -0.74
N VAL A 52 21.71 -0.35 -1.83
CA VAL A 52 22.69 0.53 -2.48
C VAL A 52 21.95 1.34 -3.54
N LEU A 53 21.99 2.67 -3.40
CA LEU A 53 21.33 3.58 -4.33
C LEU A 53 22.05 3.56 -5.68
N ALA A 54 21.27 3.67 -6.76
CA ALA A 54 21.82 3.86 -8.09
C ALA A 54 22.57 5.20 -8.17
N PRO A 55 23.58 5.32 -9.06
CA PRO A 55 24.27 6.59 -9.28
C PRO A 55 23.27 7.72 -9.61
N ARG A 56 23.47 8.89 -9.00
CA ARG A 56 22.58 10.05 -9.17
C ARG A 56 22.29 10.33 -10.65
N GLY A 57 21.01 10.51 -10.98
CA GLY A 57 20.55 10.77 -12.34
C GLY A 57 20.35 9.52 -13.21
N LYS A 58 20.57 8.32 -12.67
CA LYS A 58 20.20 7.05 -13.32
C LYS A 58 19.00 6.42 -12.62
N ALA A 59 18.14 5.78 -13.41
CA ALA A 59 17.06 4.97 -12.86
C ALA A 59 17.65 3.72 -12.14
N PRO A 60 17.07 3.31 -11.00
CA PRO A 60 17.45 2.08 -10.33
C PRO A 60 17.24 0.86 -11.22
N LYS A 61 18.10 -0.14 -11.06
CA LYS A 61 18.04 -1.45 -11.74
C LYS A 61 17.58 -2.51 -10.74
N LYS A 62 17.11 -3.66 -11.23
CA LYS A 62 16.76 -4.83 -10.39
C LYS A 62 17.90 -5.26 -9.44
N ALA A 63 19.15 -5.02 -9.80
CA ALA A 63 20.29 -5.31 -8.92
C ALA A 63 20.34 -4.40 -7.67
N ASP A 64 19.80 -3.18 -7.76
CA ASP A 64 19.78 -2.17 -6.70
C ASP A 64 18.66 -2.45 -5.66
N GLU A 65 17.68 -3.29 -6.02
CA GLU A 65 16.62 -3.75 -5.11
C GLU A 65 17.12 -4.79 -4.09
N LYS A 66 18.32 -5.34 -4.31
CA LYS A 66 18.94 -6.35 -3.46
C LYS A 66 19.16 -5.82 -2.05
N LEU A 67 18.77 -6.62 -1.07
CA LEU A 67 18.87 -6.29 0.34
C LEU A 67 20.22 -6.71 0.91
N TRP A 68 20.84 -5.81 1.67
CA TRP A 68 22.13 -6.01 2.31
C TRP A 68 22.01 -5.77 3.81
N ARG A 69 22.87 -6.41 4.61
CA ARG A 69 23.03 -6.13 6.04
C ARG A 69 24.38 -5.49 6.29
N VAL A 70 24.39 -4.44 7.11
CA VAL A 70 25.62 -3.74 7.49
C VAL A 70 26.37 -4.53 8.55
N VAL A 71 27.53 -5.10 8.19
CA VAL A 71 28.36 -5.90 9.11
C VAL A 71 29.38 -5.03 9.85
N ALA A 72 29.93 -4.02 9.16
CA ALA A 72 30.90 -3.09 9.74
C ALA A 72 30.77 -1.70 9.12
N LEU A 73 31.10 -0.67 9.92
CA LEU A 73 31.14 0.72 9.50
C LEU A 73 32.52 1.30 9.79
N ASP A 74 33.19 1.77 8.74
CA ASP A 74 34.39 2.57 8.87
C ASP A 74 34.01 4.04 8.74
N ARG A 75 33.90 4.71 9.89
CA ARG A 75 33.54 6.13 9.96
C ARG A 75 34.66 7.06 9.48
N ALA A 76 35.92 6.62 9.51
CA ALA A 76 37.04 7.43 9.05
C ALA A 76 37.12 7.44 7.52
N ALA A 77 36.84 6.29 6.89
CA ALA A 77 36.84 6.14 5.43
C ALA A 77 35.48 6.43 4.76
N GLY A 78 34.40 6.60 5.53
CA GLY A 78 33.05 6.80 5.00
C GLY A 78 32.47 5.58 4.28
N LYS A 79 32.93 4.36 4.64
CA LYS A 79 32.58 3.11 3.95
C LYS A 79 31.90 2.11 4.88
N ALA A 80 30.97 1.32 4.34
CA ALA A 80 30.33 0.23 5.03
C ALA A 80 30.67 -1.11 4.35
N ARG A 81 30.93 -2.13 5.17
CA ARG A 81 31.00 -3.53 4.70
C ARG A 81 29.63 -4.16 4.84
N LEU A 82 29.17 -4.72 3.73
CA LEU A 82 27.82 -5.26 3.56
C LEU A 82 27.86 -6.75 3.27
N GLU A 83 26.86 -7.47 3.75
CA GLU A 83 26.62 -8.89 3.51
C GLU A 83 25.23 -9.08 2.90
N ALA A 84 25.10 -9.93 1.89
CA ALA A 84 23.82 -10.16 1.22
C ALA A 84 22.79 -10.82 2.17
N VAL A 85 21.55 -10.31 2.16
CA VAL A 85 20.42 -10.92 2.88
C VAL A 85 19.58 -11.71 1.90
N VAL A 86 19.23 -12.95 2.25
CA VAL A 86 18.26 -13.74 1.48
C VAL A 86 16.92 -13.62 2.19
N VAL A 87 15.96 -12.96 1.55
CA VAL A 87 14.58 -12.91 2.02
C VAL A 87 13.90 -14.20 1.58
N ASP A 88 13.35 -14.96 2.52
CA ASP A 88 12.56 -16.15 2.16
C ASP A 88 11.19 -15.76 1.57
N ALA A 89 10.49 -16.74 0.97
CA ALA A 89 9.17 -16.52 0.37
C ALA A 89 8.09 -16.11 1.40
N GLU A 90 8.37 -16.24 2.70
CA GLU A 90 7.47 -15.93 3.81
C GLU A 90 7.80 -14.58 4.49
N GLY A 91 8.78 -13.83 3.95
CA GLY A 91 9.22 -12.54 4.50
C GLY A 91 9.99 -12.65 5.83
N GLY A 92 10.49 -13.84 6.15
CA GLY A 92 11.48 -14.10 7.18
C GLY A 92 12.88 -13.64 6.73
N ASP A 93 13.51 -12.83 7.57
CA ASP A 93 14.90 -12.43 7.37
C ASP A 93 15.81 -13.59 7.79
N GLN A 94 16.25 -14.41 6.84
CA GLN A 94 17.43 -15.23 7.09
C GLN A 94 18.66 -14.45 6.64
N LEU A 95 19.68 -14.37 7.52
CA LEU A 95 21.04 -14.19 7.02
C LEU A 95 21.24 -15.25 5.95
N ALA A 96 21.90 -14.93 4.85
CA ALA A 96 22.27 -15.91 3.85
C ALA A 96 23.15 -17.01 4.50
N LEU A 97 22.53 -17.99 5.16
CA LEU A 97 23.09 -19.31 5.34
C LEU A 97 23.03 -19.89 3.94
N ALA A 98 24.13 -19.62 3.23
CA ALA A 98 24.36 -20.01 1.86
C ALA A 98 23.76 -21.39 1.59
N LYS A 99 23.02 -21.50 0.49
CA LYS A 99 23.02 -22.77 -0.23
C LYS A 99 24.49 -23.15 -0.42
N VAL A 100 24.86 -24.25 0.22
CA VAL A 100 26.20 -24.84 0.30
C VAL A 100 26.85 -24.76 -1.08
N GLU A 101 27.83 -23.86 -1.25
CA GLU A 101 29.00 -23.93 -2.16
C GLU A 101 29.64 -22.56 -2.46
N ALA A 102 28.95 -21.44 -2.23
CA ALA A 102 29.54 -20.09 -2.32
C ALA A 102 29.29 -19.32 -1.01
N GLY A 103 30.36 -18.89 -0.33
CA GLY A 103 30.27 -18.11 0.91
C GLY A 103 29.46 -16.81 0.75
N PRO A 104 29.09 -16.15 1.86
CA PRO A 104 28.25 -14.95 1.81
C PRO A 104 28.89 -13.87 0.95
N GLU A 105 28.15 -13.40 -0.06
CA GLU A 105 28.57 -12.31 -0.93
C GLU A 105 28.72 -11.04 -0.09
N ASN A 106 29.93 -10.48 -0.11
CA ASN A 106 30.27 -9.30 0.65
C ASN A 106 30.72 -8.19 -0.29
N ILE A 107 30.19 -6.99 -0.11
CA ILE A 107 30.59 -5.80 -0.86
C ILE A 107 30.97 -4.66 0.09
N THR A 108 31.67 -3.65 -0.46
CA THR A 108 31.92 -2.39 0.25
C THR A 108 31.27 -1.26 -0.54
N ALA A 109 30.51 -0.43 0.15
CA ALA A 109 29.82 0.72 -0.43
C ALA A 109 30.07 1.99 0.40
N ALA A 110 29.97 3.16 -0.22
CA ALA A 110 30.00 4.43 0.49
C ALA A 110 28.74 4.58 1.33
N VAL A 111 28.87 5.07 2.57
CA VAL A 111 27.72 5.24 3.48
C VAL A 111 26.66 6.18 2.90
N ASP A 112 27.08 7.19 2.13
CA ASP A 112 26.20 8.17 1.49
C ASP A 112 25.35 7.59 0.35
N ASP A 113 25.74 6.43 -0.19
CA ASP A 113 25.02 5.72 -1.24
C ASP A 113 24.11 4.62 -0.65
N LEU A 114 23.96 4.56 0.68
CA LEU A 114 23.12 3.59 1.35
C LEU A 114 21.81 4.21 1.82
N VAL A 115 20.72 3.50 1.59
CA VAL A 115 19.41 3.80 2.19
C VAL A 115 19.03 2.67 3.13
N VAL A 116 18.63 3.01 4.35
CA VAL A 116 18.11 2.02 5.31
C VAL A 116 16.76 1.50 4.80
N VAL A 117 16.58 0.19 4.88
CA VAL A 117 15.33 -0.48 4.54
C VAL A 117 14.79 -1.15 5.80
N ALA A 118 13.54 -0.84 6.13
CA ALA A 118 12.79 -1.58 7.12
C ALA A 118 11.85 -2.56 6.42
N GLY A 119 11.95 -3.84 6.78
CA GLY A 119 11.00 -4.87 6.36
C GLY A 119 9.77 -4.88 7.26
N PHE A 120 8.69 -5.50 6.81
CA PHE A 120 7.40 -5.51 7.52
C PHE A 120 7.40 -6.09 8.93
N ARG A 121 8.31 -7.02 9.23
CA ARG A 121 8.45 -7.59 10.58
C ARG A 121 9.38 -6.77 11.47
N ASP A 122 10.06 -5.77 10.91
CA ASP A 122 10.83 -4.84 11.73
C ASP A 122 9.84 -3.91 12.42
N ALA A 123 10.03 -3.75 13.73
CA ALA A 123 9.28 -2.73 14.47
C ALA A 123 9.68 -1.34 13.95
N ILE A 124 8.76 -0.71 13.22
CA ILE A 124 8.86 0.70 12.84
C ILE A 124 8.02 1.48 13.84
N TYR A 125 8.67 2.38 14.57
CA TYR A 125 7.98 3.33 15.43
C TYR A 125 7.85 4.63 14.66
N PRO A 126 6.67 4.92 14.08
CA PRO A 126 6.54 6.11 13.28
C PRO A 126 6.54 7.35 14.18
N GLY A 127 7.21 8.40 13.69
CA GLY A 127 7.29 9.69 14.35
C GLY A 127 7.17 10.79 13.31
N LEU A 128 6.60 11.92 13.71
CA LEU A 128 6.44 13.08 12.84
C LEU A 128 7.51 14.12 13.17
N VAL A 129 8.23 14.57 12.15
CA VAL A 129 9.16 15.70 12.21
C VAL A 129 8.59 16.80 11.33
N SER A 130 8.44 18.00 11.90
CA SER A 130 7.97 19.17 11.14
C SER A 130 9.06 19.62 10.16
N THR A 131 8.75 19.64 8.87
CA THR A 131 9.69 20.07 7.80
C THR A 131 9.48 21.52 7.35
N GLY A 132 8.31 22.09 7.61
CA GLY A 132 7.98 23.46 7.23
C GLY A 132 6.55 23.85 7.62
N LYS A 133 6.24 25.15 7.50
CA LYS A 133 4.93 25.71 7.79
C LYS A 133 4.65 26.89 6.84
N VAL A 134 3.40 27.02 6.39
CA VAL A 134 2.92 28.17 5.61
C VAL A 134 1.78 28.82 6.39
N GLU A 135 1.92 30.10 6.71
CA GLU A 135 0.93 30.85 7.48
C GLU A 135 0.23 31.88 6.57
N ARG A 136 -0.97 31.54 6.10
CA ARG A 136 -1.86 32.44 5.36
C ARG A 136 -3.30 32.47 5.91
N GLY A 137 -3.56 31.74 6.99
CA GLY A 137 -4.91 31.43 7.48
C GLY A 137 -5.40 32.30 8.64
N GLY A 138 -4.57 33.14 9.25
CA GLY A 138 -4.91 33.82 10.51
C GLY A 138 -5.25 32.79 11.59
N ASP A 139 -6.44 32.90 12.17
CA ASP A 139 -6.93 32.02 13.25
C ASP A 139 -7.57 30.70 12.75
N LYS A 140 -7.54 30.42 11.44
CA LYS A 140 -8.09 29.19 10.87
C LYS A 140 -7.25 27.96 11.25
N PRO A 141 -7.85 26.76 11.35
CA PRO A 141 -7.12 25.52 11.59
C PRO A 141 -6.04 25.28 10.52
N PHE A 142 -4.90 24.71 10.93
CA PHE A 142 -3.84 24.36 10.01
C PHE A 142 -4.22 23.13 9.17
N HIS A 143 -3.89 23.17 7.89
CA HIS A 143 -3.82 21.97 7.06
C HIS A 143 -2.47 21.31 7.25
N THR A 144 -2.45 19.98 7.29
CA THR A 144 -1.24 19.18 7.48
C THR A 144 -0.95 18.37 6.22
N VAL A 145 0.29 18.44 5.76
CA VAL A 145 0.80 17.56 4.70
C VAL A 145 1.83 16.65 5.35
N ILE A 146 1.66 15.34 5.17
CA ILE A 146 2.57 14.33 5.71
C ILE A 146 3.28 13.68 4.53
N ASN A 147 4.61 13.73 4.54
CA ASN A 147 5.44 12.98 3.61
C ASN A 147 5.92 11.69 4.29
N ALA A 148 5.30 10.56 3.96
CA ALA A 148 5.64 9.24 4.47
C ALA A 148 5.07 8.16 3.53
N GLU A 149 5.49 6.91 3.75
CA GLU A 149 4.73 5.76 3.24
C GLU A 149 3.34 5.78 3.91
N ASN A 150 2.28 5.65 3.11
CA ASN A 150 0.93 5.95 3.55
C ASN A 150 0.41 4.96 4.61
N TYR A 151 0.84 3.71 4.62
CA TYR A 151 0.49 2.72 5.64
C TYR A 151 0.95 3.21 7.02
N HIS A 152 2.23 3.58 7.15
CA HIS A 152 2.77 4.07 8.43
C HIS A 152 2.24 5.45 8.82
N ALA A 153 1.95 6.32 7.85
CA ALA A 153 1.24 7.58 8.13
C ALA A 153 -0.14 7.32 8.75
N LEU A 154 -0.92 6.39 8.19
CA LEU A 154 -2.23 6.03 8.73
C LEU A 154 -2.10 5.39 10.12
N GLU A 155 -1.13 4.50 10.34
CA GLU A 155 -0.84 3.94 11.67
C GLU A 155 -0.56 5.03 12.70
N THR A 156 0.22 6.05 12.33
CA THR A 156 0.52 7.19 13.21
C THR A 156 -0.73 8.00 13.54
N LEU A 157 -1.59 8.23 12.53
CA LEU A 157 -2.81 8.99 12.70
C LEU A 157 -3.81 8.28 13.62
N LEU A 158 -3.78 6.95 13.73
CA LEU A 158 -4.66 6.21 14.63
C LEU A 158 -4.52 6.65 16.09
N PHE A 159 -3.30 7.00 16.54
CA PHE A 159 -3.08 7.47 17.91
C PHE A 159 -3.86 8.73 18.27
N THR A 160 -4.15 9.58 17.28
CA THR A 160 -4.69 10.94 17.49
C THR A 160 -6.08 11.13 16.89
N HIS A 161 -6.39 10.43 15.80
CA HIS A 161 -7.55 10.65 14.94
C HIS A 161 -8.45 9.41 14.74
N ARG A 162 -8.24 8.32 15.51
CA ARG A 162 -9.12 7.14 15.46
C ARG A 162 -10.60 7.54 15.66
N GLY A 163 -11.44 7.15 14.72
CA GLY A 163 -12.88 7.43 14.70
C GLY A 163 -13.26 8.90 14.49
N LYS A 164 -12.33 9.77 14.06
CA LYS A 164 -12.57 11.23 13.93
C LYS A 164 -12.61 11.74 12.49
N VAL A 165 -12.37 10.88 11.50
CA VAL A 165 -12.30 11.30 10.10
C VAL A 165 -13.67 11.13 9.45
N ASP A 166 -14.27 12.24 9.00
CA ASP A 166 -15.60 12.22 8.38
C ASP A 166 -15.54 11.84 6.89
N CYS A 167 -14.44 12.13 6.21
CA CYS A 167 -14.28 11.86 4.78
C CYS A 167 -12.85 11.43 4.44
N ILE A 168 -12.72 10.36 3.67
CA ILE A 168 -11.48 9.93 3.04
C ILE A 168 -11.70 9.87 1.53
N TYR A 169 -10.82 10.52 0.77
CA TYR A 169 -10.76 10.41 -0.68
C TYR A 169 -9.41 9.83 -1.08
N ILE A 170 -9.40 8.75 -1.86
CA ILE A 170 -8.17 8.11 -2.35
C ILE A 170 -8.24 7.79 -3.83
N ASP A 171 -7.09 7.95 -4.49
CA ASP A 171 -6.86 7.62 -5.90
C ASP A 171 -5.72 6.59 -6.03
N PRO A 172 -5.97 5.32 -5.66
CA PRO A 172 -4.95 4.28 -5.68
C PRO A 172 -4.44 3.99 -7.10
N PRO A 173 -3.24 3.40 -7.26
CA PRO A 173 -2.70 3.06 -8.57
C PRO A 173 -3.63 2.08 -9.30
N TYR A 174 -3.98 2.38 -10.55
CA TYR A 174 -4.95 1.63 -11.36
C TYR A 174 -4.44 0.29 -11.91
N ASN A 175 -3.22 -0.12 -11.55
CA ASN A 175 -2.64 -1.39 -11.96
C ASN A 175 -2.69 -1.63 -13.49
N THR A 176 -2.63 -0.54 -14.27
CA THR A 176 -2.90 -0.56 -15.70
C THR A 176 -1.74 -1.12 -16.53
N GLY A 177 -0.57 -1.33 -15.92
CA GLY A 177 0.68 -1.65 -16.61
C GLY A 177 1.29 -0.46 -17.37
N ALA A 178 0.69 0.73 -17.29
CA ALA A 178 1.20 1.95 -17.93
C ALA A 178 2.37 2.54 -17.13
N LYS A 179 3.48 2.87 -17.79
CA LYS A 179 4.68 3.49 -17.18
C LYS A 179 4.50 4.99 -16.94
N ASP A 180 3.33 5.41 -16.46
CA ASP A 180 3.09 6.82 -16.18
C ASP A 180 3.74 7.22 -14.86
N TRP A 181 4.71 8.12 -14.98
CA TRP A 181 5.60 8.74 -14.00
C TRP A 181 4.98 9.22 -12.67
N LYS A 182 3.65 9.20 -12.53
CA LYS A 182 2.93 9.73 -11.36
C LYS A 182 2.80 8.71 -10.22
N TYR A 183 3.01 7.43 -10.48
CA TYR A 183 3.01 6.36 -9.48
C TYR A 183 4.07 5.32 -9.82
N ASN A 184 4.64 4.66 -8.81
CA ASN A 184 5.44 3.46 -9.05
C ASN A 184 4.51 2.31 -9.48
N ASN A 185 4.15 2.29 -10.77
CA ASN A 185 3.34 1.24 -11.38
C ASN A 185 4.10 -0.08 -11.56
N ASP A 186 5.37 -0.16 -11.13
CA ASP A 186 6.15 -1.41 -11.04
C ASP A 186 5.86 -2.22 -9.76
N TYR A 187 4.78 -1.91 -9.03
CA TYR A 187 4.37 -2.74 -7.89
C TYR A 187 4.11 -4.20 -8.30
N VAL A 188 3.70 -4.40 -9.56
CA VAL A 188 3.60 -5.72 -10.16
C VAL A 188 3.94 -5.67 -11.65
N GLU A 189 4.89 -6.49 -12.09
CA GLU A 189 5.22 -6.64 -13.50
C GLU A 189 3.99 -7.11 -14.30
N GLY A 190 3.85 -6.64 -15.55
CA GLY A 190 2.70 -6.96 -16.40
C GLY A 190 2.49 -8.46 -16.65
N ASP A 191 3.56 -9.25 -16.55
CA ASP A 191 3.59 -10.70 -16.74
C ASP A 191 3.44 -11.50 -15.43
N ASP A 192 3.28 -10.83 -14.29
CA ASP A 192 3.08 -11.49 -13.02
C ASP A 192 1.62 -11.97 -12.88
N LEU A 193 1.46 -13.29 -12.84
CA LEU A 193 0.19 -13.98 -12.66
C LEU A 193 -0.55 -13.55 -11.38
N TYR A 194 0.16 -13.00 -10.40
CA TYR A 194 -0.38 -12.61 -9.10
C TYR A 194 -0.62 -11.12 -8.92
N ARG A 195 -0.59 -10.34 -10.01
CA ARG A 195 -0.80 -8.89 -10.02
C ARG A 195 -1.99 -8.40 -9.21
N HIS A 196 -3.13 -9.03 -9.39
CA HIS A 196 -4.36 -8.64 -8.72
C HIS A 196 -4.33 -8.97 -7.23
N SER A 197 -3.71 -10.09 -6.85
CA SER A 197 -3.54 -10.50 -5.46
C SER A 197 -2.62 -9.54 -4.70
N LYS A 198 -1.51 -9.14 -5.31
CA LYS A 198 -0.58 -8.14 -4.76
C LYS A 198 -1.26 -6.79 -4.54
N TRP A 199 -2.03 -6.34 -5.53
CA TRP A 199 -2.78 -5.09 -5.43
C TRP A 199 -3.87 -5.14 -4.33
N LEU A 200 -4.59 -6.26 -4.23
CA LEU A 200 -5.57 -6.48 -3.15
C LEU A 200 -4.91 -6.48 -1.77
N ALA A 201 -3.75 -7.14 -1.61
CA ALA A 201 -3.01 -7.14 -0.35
C ALA A 201 -2.50 -5.75 0.03
N PHE A 202 -2.04 -4.96 -0.96
CA PHE A 202 -1.65 -3.57 -0.80
C PHE A 202 -2.83 -2.71 -0.31
N MET A 203 -4.00 -2.83 -0.95
CA MET A 203 -5.19 -2.05 -0.62
C MET A 203 -5.82 -2.46 0.71
N GLU A 204 -5.94 -3.76 0.98
CA GLU A 204 -6.58 -4.29 2.20
C GLU A 204 -5.94 -3.70 3.45
N ARG A 205 -4.60 -3.72 3.52
CA ARG A 205 -3.84 -3.19 4.67
C ARG A 205 -4.18 -1.74 4.97
N ARG A 206 -4.29 -0.90 3.94
CA ARG A 206 -4.60 0.53 4.06
C ARG A 206 -6.06 0.78 4.39
N LEU A 207 -6.97 0.03 3.77
CA LEU A 207 -8.40 0.12 4.03
C LEU A 207 -8.76 -0.28 5.46
N LEU A 208 -8.06 -1.26 6.03
CA LEU A 208 -8.23 -1.64 7.45
C LEU A 208 -7.86 -0.48 8.40
N LEU A 209 -6.74 0.21 8.15
CA LEU A 209 -6.37 1.39 8.93
C LEU A 209 -7.33 2.57 8.69
N ALA A 210 -7.73 2.80 7.44
CA ALA A 210 -8.69 3.84 7.08
C ALA A 210 -10.04 3.63 7.78
N LYS A 211 -10.51 2.38 7.87
CA LYS A 211 -11.74 2.01 8.61
C LYS A 211 -11.69 2.42 10.08
N GLU A 212 -10.53 2.28 10.73
CA GLU A 212 -10.39 2.70 12.13
C GLU A 212 -10.30 4.22 12.30
N LEU A 213 -9.82 4.95 11.29
CA LEU A 213 -9.79 6.41 11.30
C LEU A 213 -11.18 7.03 11.05
N LEU A 214 -11.98 6.38 10.20
CA LEU A 214 -13.31 6.84 9.82
C LEU A 214 -14.26 6.88 11.03
N ASN A 215 -15.05 7.95 11.11
CA ASN A 215 -16.09 8.11 12.10
C ASN A 215 -17.16 7.01 11.93
N PRO A 216 -17.38 6.13 12.92
CA PRO A 216 -18.28 5.00 12.76
C PRO A 216 -19.77 5.39 12.68
N ALA A 217 -20.12 6.63 13.05
CA ALA A 217 -21.49 7.11 13.08
C ALA A 217 -21.95 7.72 11.74
N ASP A 218 -21.12 8.57 11.14
CA ASP A 218 -21.37 9.20 9.84
C ASP A 218 -20.02 9.53 9.18
N SER A 219 -19.64 8.73 8.19
CA SER A 219 -18.44 8.99 7.40
C SER A 219 -18.59 8.47 5.98
N VAL A 220 -17.71 8.95 5.10
CA VAL A 220 -17.65 8.53 3.71
C VAL A 220 -16.23 8.19 3.28
N LEU A 221 -16.07 7.05 2.62
CA LEU A 221 -14.86 6.68 1.89
C LEU A 221 -15.17 6.76 0.39
N ILE A 222 -14.38 7.53 -0.33
CA ILE A 222 -14.46 7.70 -1.78
C ILE A 222 -13.17 7.15 -2.38
N VAL A 223 -13.30 6.16 -3.26
CA VAL A 223 -12.17 5.54 -3.96
C VAL A 223 -12.38 5.68 -5.45
N THR A 224 -11.45 6.33 -6.15
CA THR A 224 -11.42 6.32 -7.62
C THR A 224 -10.68 5.09 -8.13
N ILE A 225 -11.25 4.44 -9.14
CA ILE A 225 -10.70 3.23 -9.73
C ILE A 225 -11.02 3.14 -11.23
N ASP A 226 -10.21 2.40 -11.97
CA ASP A 226 -10.44 2.08 -13.37
C ASP A 226 -11.28 0.79 -13.51
N GLU A 227 -11.60 0.41 -14.76
CA GLU A 227 -12.33 -0.83 -15.02
C GLU A 227 -11.57 -2.12 -14.65
N LYS A 228 -10.24 -2.08 -14.47
CA LYS A 228 -9.42 -3.29 -14.27
C LYS A 228 -9.56 -3.84 -12.87
N GLU A 229 -9.58 -2.97 -11.86
CA GLU A 229 -9.64 -3.36 -10.45
C GLU A 229 -10.99 -3.12 -9.79
N TYR A 230 -11.92 -2.44 -10.47
CA TYR A 230 -13.26 -2.11 -9.95
C TYR A 230 -13.97 -3.28 -9.25
N LEU A 231 -14.13 -4.43 -9.93
CA LEU A 231 -14.86 -5.57 -9.38
C LEU A 231 -14.18 -6.16 -8.14
N ARG A 232 -12.84 -6.21 -8.14
CA ARG A 232 -12.05 -6.77 -7.03
C ARG A 232 -12.07 -5.83 -5.83
N LEU A 233 -11.96 -4.52 -6.08
CA LEU A 233 -12.10 -3.51 -5.04
C LEU A 233 -13.50 -3.54 -4.42
N GLY A 234 -14.55 -3.70 -5.22
CA GLY A 234 -15.93 -3.83 -4.71
C GLY A 234 -16.07 -4.97 -3.69
N LEU A 235 -15.59 -6.17 -4.05
CA LEU A 235 -15.59 -7.33 -3.15
C LEU A 235 -14.74 -7.10 -1.88
N LEU A 236 -13.58 -6.44 -2.04
CA LEU A 236 -12.74 -6.09 -0.89
C LEU A 236 -13.43 -5.08 0.04
N LEU A 237 -14.12 -4.09 -0.51
CA LEU A 237 -14.87 -3.10 0.27
C LEU A 237 -16.03 -3.75 1.03
N GLU A 238 -16.76 -4.67 0.41
CA GLU A 238 -17.81 -5.45 1.09
C GLU A 238 -17.23 -6.27 2.26
N GLN A 239 -16.05 -6.87 2.07
CA GLN A 239 -15.37 -7.63 3.12
C GLN A 239 -14.88 -6.73 4.27
N VAL A 240 -14.29 -5.58 3.97
CA VAL A 240 -13.75 -4.66 4.99
C VAL A 240 -14.87 -3.89 5.70
N PHE A 241 -15.95 -3.54 4.99
CA PHE A 241 -17.07 -2.73 5.46
C PHE A 241 -18.44 -3.44 5.28
N PRO A 242 -18.69 -4.57 5.97
CA PRO A 242 -19.86 -5.43 5.73
C PRO A 242 -21.24 -4.82 6.04
N GLY A 243 -21.28 -3.61 6.59
CA GLY A 243 -22.53 -2.88 6.89
C GLY A 243 -22.59 -1.48 6.27
N ALA A 244 -21.63 -1.13 5.41
CA ALA A 244 -21.64 0.16 4.73
C ALA A 244 -22.55 0.12 3.50
N ASN A 245 -23.15 1.25 3.17
CA ASN A 245 -23.80 1.42 1.88
C ASN A 245 -22.72 1.66 0.84
N ILE A 246 -22.55 0.70 -0.08
CA ILE A 246 -21.58 0.77 -1.15
C ILE A 246 -22.31 1.15 -2.45
N SER A 247 -21.85 2.18 -3.13
CA SER A 247 -22.45 2.65 -4.38
C SER A 247 -21.39 2.99 -5.40
N MET A 248 -21.57 2.49 -6.62
CA MET A 248 -20.77 2.87 -7.78
C MET A 248 -21.28 4.20 -8.33
N VAL A 249 -20.35 5.12 -8.54
CA VAL A 249 -20.55 6.41 -9.21
C VAL A 249 -19.70 6.41 -10.47
N SER A 250 -20.32 6.33 -11.64
CA SER A 250 -19.60 6.44 -12.91
C SER A 250 -19.47 7.91 -13.30
N SER A 251 -18.25 8.35 -13.59
CA SER A 251 -17.97 9.69 -14.11
C SER A 251 -17.44 9.58 -15.53
N ILE A 252 -18.20 10.10 -16.49
CA ILE A 252 -17.82 10.16 -17.90
C ILE A 252 -17.27 11.55 -18.19
N VAL A 253 -15.96 11.66 -18.41
CA VAL A 253 -15.34 12.90 -18.87
C VAL A 253 -15.35 12.90 -20.39
N THR A 254 -16.32 13.58 -21.00
CA THR A 254 -16.30 13.82 -22.45
C THR A 254 -15.36 14.97 -22.74
N ALA A 255 -14.27 14.74 -23.47
CA ALA A 255 -13.44 15.84 -23.98
C ALA A 255 -14.30 16.72 -24.89
N ALA A 256 -14.41 18.01 -24.58
CA ALA A 256 -15.09 18.96 -25.45
C ALA A 256 -14.45 18.92 -26.85
N ARG A 257 -15.28 18.64 -27.86
CA ARG A 257 -14.92 18.40 -29.26
C ARG A 257 -14.04 19.52 -29.82
N THR A 258 -12.78 19.21 -30.15
CA THR A 258 -12.17 19.79 -31.36
C THR A 258 -12.71 19.01 -32.56
N PRO A 259 -13.12 19.65 -33.67
CA PRO A 259 -13.70 18.95 -34.81
C PRO A 259 -12.61 18.14 -35.53
N ARG A 260 -12.39 16.89 -35.13
CA ARG A 260 -11.57 15.93 -35.87
C ARG A 260 -12.46 15.11 -36.80
N ARG A 261 -11.95 14.88 -38.02
CA ARG A 261 -12.61 14.14 -39.10
C ARG A 261 -13.08 12.77 -38.63
N ALA A 262 -14.23 12.36 -39.17
CA ALA A 262 -14.90 11.10 -38.90
C ALA A 262 -14.07 9.89 -39.38
N SER A 263 -13.15 9.40 -38.54
CA SER A 263 -12.63 8.02 -38.66
C SER A 263 -11.97 7.47 -37.40
N ASP A 264 -11.65 8.29 -36.38
CA ASP A 264 -11.07 7.77 -35.12
C ASP A 264 -12.13 7.51 -34.06
N ARG A 265 -12.49 6.22 -33.88
CA ARG A 265 -13.18 5.75 -32.66
C ARG A 265 -12.15 5.63 -31.54
N GLY A 266 -11.89 6.75 -30.87
CA GLY A 266 -11.02 6.84 -29.69
C GLY A 266 -11.79 6.59 -28.37
N SER A 267 -11.17 5.76 -27.52
CA SER A 267 -11.59 5.32 -26.19
C SER A 267 -12.20 6.41 -25.29
N ALA A 268 -13.33 6.11 -24.64
CA ALA A 268 -13.83 6.86 -23.50
C ALA A 268 -13.12 6.34 -22.23
N ASN A 269 -12.39 7.19 -21.51
CA ASN A 269 -11.90 6.84 -20.18
C ASN A 269 -13.07 6.97 -19.19
N CYS A 270 -13.59 5.83 -18.74
CA CYS A 270 -14.56 5.78 -17.65
C CYS A 270 -13.78 5.74 -16.32
N THR A 271 -13.91 6.78 -15.49
CA THR A 271 -13.45 6.71 -14.10
C THR A 271 -14.62 6.25 -13.25
N HIS A 272 -14.44 5.15 -12.53
CA HIS A 272 -15.44 4.61 -11.62
C HIS A 272 -15.05 5.03 -10.20
N GLY A 273 -15.90 5.81 -9.54
CA GLY A 273 -15.79 6.04 -8.10
C GLY A 273 -16.62 5.01 -7.35
N THR A 274 -16.11 4.44 -6.26
CA THR A 274 -16.94 3.71 -5.31
C THR A 274 -17.01 4.48 -4.01
N THR A 275 -18.23 4.72 -3.53
CA THR A 275 -18.49 5.38 -2.26
C THR A 275 -18.94 4.33 -1.25
N ALA A 276 -18.27 4.25 -0.11
CA ALA A 276 -18.74 3.50 1.06
C ALA A 276 -19.16 4.50 2.14
N LYS A 277 -20.46 4.56 2.45
CA LYS A 277 -21.00 5.39 3.54
C LYS A 277 -21.23 4.53 4.78
N GLN A 278 -20.61 4.91 5.88
CA GLN A 278 -20.79 4.28 7.18
C GLN A 278 -21.78 5.11 7.99
N GLY A 279 -22.97 4.57 8.24
CA GLY A 279 -24.00 5.24 9.03
C GLY A 279 -25.29 4.43 9.13
N ARG A 280 -25.98 4.55 10.28
CA ARG A 280 -27.27 3.89 10.51
C ARG A 280 -28.29 4.41 9.50
N ALA A 281 -28.92 3.52 8.74
CA ALA A 281 -30.01 3.87 7.83
C ALA A 281 -31.11 4.65 8.58
N ARG A 282 -31.12 5.97 8.43
CA ARG A 282 -32.30 6.79 8.71
C ARG A 282 -32.94 7.09 7.36
N GLY A 283 -34.12 6.51 7.14
CA GLY A 283 -34.92 6.77 5.96
C GLY A 283 -35.15 8.27 5.79
N GLY A 284 -34.63 8.80 4.70
CA GLY A 284 -34.76 10.19 4.33
C GLY A 284 -34.23 10.36 2.91
N SER A 285 -35.15 10.46 1.95
CA SER A 285 -34.86 10.75 0.56
C SER A 285 -34.15 12.10 0.45
N ALA A 286 -32.85 12.11 0.19
CA ALA A 286 -32.15 13.33 -0.19
C ALA A 286 -32.31 13.51 -1.71
N GLY A 287 -33.18 14.45 -2.11
CA GLY A 287 -33.33 14.87 -3.48
C GLY A 287 -32.04 15.48 -4.01
N VAL A 288 -31.68 15.10 -5.24
CA VAL A 288 -30.56 15.69 -5.99
C VAL A 288 -30.97 17.11 -6.38
N ALA A 289 -30.48 18.11 -5.65
CA ALA A 289 -30.54 19.50 -6.08
C ALA A 289 -29.40 19.73 -7.08
N GLY A 290 -29.76 19.93 -8.35
CA GLY A 290 -28.82 20.35 -9.37
C GLY A 290 -28.44 21.82 -9.18
N GLU A 291 -27.21 22.08 -8.77
CA GLU A 291 -26.64 23.43 -8.82
C GLU A 291 -25.87 23.63 -10.13
N ARG A 292 -26.29 24.68 -10.83
CA ARG A 292 -25.72 25.18 -12.07
C ARG A 292 -24.33 25.76 -11.77
N GLY A 293 -23.33 25.34 -12.55
CA GLY A 293 -21.96 25.81 -12.42
C GLY A 293 -21.82 27.31 -12.67
N GLU A 294 -21.28 28.01 -11.69
CA GLU A 294 -20.60 29.29 -11.88
C GLU A 294 -19.14 29.03 -12.25
N ARG A 295 -18.71 29.63 -13.35
CA ARG A 295 -17.32 29.62 -13.83
C ARG A 295 -16.48 30.51 -12.93
N CYS A 296 -15.40 29.97 -12.36
CA CYS A 296 -14.23 30.76 -12.04
C CYS A 296 -13.37 30.85 -13.31
N GLU A 297 -13.32 32.03 -13.92
CA GLU A 297 -12.25 32.42 -14.82
C GLU A 297 -10.99 32.72 -13.98
N VAL A 298 -9.82 32.35 -14.52
CA VAL A 298 -8.48 32.64 -13.97
C VAL A 298 -8.03 33.99 -14.49
#